data_AF-A0A2C6E223-F1
#
_entry.id   AF-A0A2C6E223-F1
#
_cell.length_a   1.000
_cell.length_b   1.000
_cell.length_c   1.000
_cell.angle_alpha   90.00
_cell.angle_beta   90.00
_cell.angle_gamma   90.00
#
_symmetry.space_group_name_H-M   'P 1'
#
loop_
_entity.id
_entity.type
_entity.pdbx_description
1 polymer ?
#
loop_
_entity_poly.entity_id
_entity_poly.type
_entity_poly.pdbx_seq_one_letter_code
_entity_poly.pdbx_strand_id
1 'polypeptide(L)'
;MEVVAKRISKISLLKILFIGFTVSMSTLTTSFGIAALFGFNTIEWFGEYKTGIEGVFYGVLMGPIFGAILSCMSWVAITLGLWVYSFFNPIKVSFRHVIEHQE
;
A
#
# COMPACT_ATOMS: atom_id res chain seq x y z
N MET A 1 10.38 -0.40 -21.95
CA MET A 1 11.20 -1.62 -22.04
C MET A 1 10.40 -2.75 -21.42
N GLU A 2 10.15 -3.84 -22.16
CA GLU A 2 9.51 -5.03 -21.59
C GLU A 2 10.61 -5.94 -21.02
N VAL A 3 10.53 -6.22 -19.72
CA VAL A 3 11.42 -7.17 -19.05
C VAL A 3 10.64 -8.47 -18.89
N VAL A 4 11.16 -9.54 -19.51
CA VAL A 4 10.62 -10.89 -19.38
C VAL A 4 11.44 -11.63 -18.33
N ALA A 5 10.80 -12.02 -17.23
CA ALA A 5 11.45 -12.74 -16.15
C ALA A 5 10.63 -13.96 -15.75
N LYS A 6 11.31 -15.05 -15.36
CA LYS A 6 10.64 -16.26 -14.88
C LYS A 6 9.95 -16.03 -13.53
N ARG A 7 10.55 -15.19 -12.68
CA ARG A 7 10.06 -14.85 -11.33
C ARG A 7 10.40 -13.41 -10.99
N ILE A 8 9.50 -12.75 -10.26
CA ILE A 8 9.77 -11.44 -9.65
C ILE A 8 10.32 -11.65 -8.23
N SER A 9 11.19 -10.75 -7.77
CA SER A 9 11.70 -10.79 -6.39
C SER A 9 10.58 -10.49 -5.41
N LYS A 10 10.42 -11.34 -4.38
CA LYS A 10 9.41 -11.17 -3.33
C LYS A 10 9.54 -9.82 -2.63
N ILE A 11 10.78 -9.37 -2.41
CA ILE A 11 11.09 -8.09 -1.76
C ILE A 11 10.68 -6.91 -2.67
N SER A 12 10.92 -7.00 -3.98
CA SER A 12 10.49 -5.95 -4.91
C SER A 12 8.98 -5.83 -4.99
N LEU A 13 8.25 -6.96 -5.03
CA LEU A 13 6.78 -6.96 -4.94
C LEU A 13 6.31 -6.25 -3.67
N LEU A 14 6.88 -6.63 -2.51
CA LEU A 14 6.50 -6.03 -1.24
C LEU A 14 6.75 -4.52 -1.24
N LYS A 15 7.89 -4.05 -1.76
CA LYS A 15 8.19 -2.61 -1.84
C LYS A 15 7.15 -1.86 -2.66
N ILE A 16 6.78 -2.38 -3.84
CA ILE A 16 5.79 -1.74 -4.72
C ILE A 16 4.42 -1.69 -4.03
N LEU A 17 3.99 -2.82 -3.46
CA LEU A 17 2.71 -2.90 -2.74
C LEU A 17 2.71 -1.99 -1.52
N PHE A 18 3.81 -1.96 -0.76
CA PHE A 18 3.93 -1.16 0.45
C PHE A 18 3.83 0.34 0.13
N ILE A 19 4.55 0.82 -0.89
CA ILE A 19 4.46 2.22 -1.30
C ILE A 19 3.06 2.55 -1.80
N GLY A 20 2.50 1.71 -2.70
CA GLY A 20 1.18 1.95 -3.27
C GLY A 20 0.06 1.98 -2.23
N PHE A 21 -0.01 0.97 -1.36
CA PHE A 21 -1.02 0.89 -0.31
C PHE A 21 -0.81 1.95 0.78
N THR A 22 0.42 2.20 1.21
CA THR A 22 0.70 3.21 2.24
C THR A 22 0.32 4.60 1.77
N VAL A 23 0.70 4.99 0.55
CA VAL A 23 0.35 6.31 0.01
C VAL A 23 -1.16 6.43 -0.14
N SER A 24 -1.81 5.44 -0.75
CA SER A 24 -3.26 5.47 -0.98
C SER A 24 -4.06 5.51 0.33
N MET A 25 -3.68 4.66 1.30
CA MET A 25 -4.33 4.64 2.62
C MET A 25 -4.07 5.92 3.38
N SER A 26 -2.85 6.47 3.36
CA SER A 26 -2.54 7.72 4.05
C SER A 26 -3.33 8.90 3.49
N THR A 27 -3.50 9.01 2.17
CA THR A 27 -4.34 10.05 1.57
C THR A 27 -5.81 9.91 1.99
N LEU A 28 -6.32 8.68 2.01
CA LEU A 28 -7.70 8.40 2.40
C LEU A 28 -7.94 8.67 3.89
N THR A 29 -7.09 8.18 4.78
CA THR A 29 -7.25 8.38 6.23
C THR A 29 -7.01 9.83 6.64
N THR A 30 -6.15 10.56 5.93
CA THR A 30 -6.01 12.02 6.11
C THR A 30 -7.30 12.74 5.76
N SER A 31 -7.97 12.33 4.67
CA SER A 31 -9.27 12.89 4.27
C SER A 31 -10.35 12.61 5.32
N PHE A 32 -10.34 11.42 5.92
CA PHE A 32 -11.21 11.07 7.05
C PHE A 32 -10.87 11.80 8.34
N GLY A 33 -9.59 12.10 8.59
CA GLY A 33 -9.14 12.95 9.68
C GLY A 33 -9.64 14.37 9.54
N ILE A 34 -9.61 14.94 8.32
CA ILE A 34 -10.20 16.25 8.03
C ILE A 34 -11.72 16.21 8.29
N ALA A 35 -12.42 15.15 7.89
CA ALA A 35 -13.84 14.98 8.22
C ALA A 35 -14.08 14.91 9.74
N ALA A 36 -13.19 14.30 10.51
CA ALA A 36 -13.28 14.25 11.97
C ALA A 36 -13.21 15.65 12.63
N LEU A 37 -12.58 16.65 11.98
CA LEU A 37 -12.59 18.05 12.45
C LEU A 37 -13.99 18.64 12.48
N PHE A 38 -14.86 18.23 11.54
CA PHE A 38 -16.24 18.69 11.47
C PHE A 38 -17.18 17.92 12.40
N GLY A 39 -16.64 17.05 13.27
CA GLY A 39 -17.42 16.27 14.22
C GLY A 39 -17.99 14.96 13.66
N PHE A 40 -17.53 14.50 12.49
CA PHE A 40 -17.92 13.19 11.97
C PHE A 40 -17.17 12.07 12.71
N ASN A 41 -17.89 11.00 13.05
CA ASN A 41 -17.35 9.80 13.71
C ASN A 41 -16.65 8.89 12.69
N THR A 42 -15.51 9.34 12.15
CA THR A 42 -14.77 8.62 11.11
C THR A 42 -13.58 7.83 11.64
N ILE A 43 -13.04 8.20 12.81
CA ILE A 43 -11.84 7.60 13.37
C ILE A 43 -12.12 7.10 14.78
N GLU A 44 -12.08 5.78 14.90
CA GLU A 44 -12.24 5.07 16.17
C GLU A 44 -10.87 4.63 16.67
N TRP A 45 -10.58 4.93 17.93
CA TRP A 45 -9.35 4.55 18.61
C TRP A 45 -9.70 3.84 19.92
N PHE A 46 -9.44 2.53 19.99
CA PHE A 46 -9.79 1.66 21.12
C PHE A 46 -11.26 1.77 21.58
N GLY A 47 -12.21 1.87 20.64
CA GLY A 47 -13.65 1.93 20.94
C GLY A 47 -14.18 3.34 21.26
N GLU A 48 -13.34 4.37 21.22
CA GLU A 48 -13.77 5.77 21.31
C GLU A 48 -13.56 6.50 19.99
N TYR A 49 -14.60 7.19 19.50
CA TYR A 49 -14.48 8.09 18.36
C TYR A 49 -13.68 9.32 18.76
N LYS A 50 -12.54 9.54 18.10
CA LYS A 50 -11.71 10.73 18.30
C LYS A 50 -12.10 11.78 17.27
N THR A 51 -12.80 12.81 17.73
CA THR A 51 -13.24 13.95 16.90
C THR A 51 -12.32 15.16 17.10
N GLY A 52 -12.33 16.11 16.16
CA GLY A 52 -11.50 17.31 16.24
C GLY A 52 -10.05 17.06 15.86
N ILE A 53 -9.13 17.80 16.48
CA ILE A 53 -7.70 17.79 16.14
C ILE A 53 -7.07 16.42 16.42
N GLU A 54 -7.52 15.74 17.48
CA GLU A 54 -7.08 14.38 17.80
C GLU A 54 -7.45 13.41 16.67
N GLY A 55 -8.63 13.55 16.06
CA GLY A 55 -9.05 12.76 14.90
C GLY A 55 -8.08 12.90 13.72
N VAL A 56 -7.61 14.11 13.42
CA VAL A 56 -6.60 14.31 12.35
C VAL A 56 -5.30 13.59 12.67
N PHE A 57 -4.82 13.71 13.91
CA PHE A 57 -3.57 13.07 14.35
C PHE A 57 -3.65 11.55 14.23
N TYR A 58 -4.71 10.95 14.74
CA TYR A 58 -4.94 9.50 14.64
C TYR A 58 -5.20 9.06 13.19
N GLY A 59 -5.84 9.88 12.36
CA GLY A 59 -6.08 9.59 10.94
C GLY A 59 -4.81 9.52 10.13
N VAL A 60 -3.89 10.47 10.32
CA VAL A 60 -2.57 10.45 9.67
C VAL A 60 -1.76 9.25 10.14
N LEU A 61 -1.82 8.90 11.43
CA LEU A 61 -1.10 7.75 11.98
C LEU A 61 -1.66 6.40 11.49
N MET A 62 -2.98 6.28 11.36
CA MET A 62 -3.66 5.07 10.92
C MET A 62 -3.35 4.70 9.47
N GLY A 63 -3.16 5.69 8.59
CA GLY A 63 -2.91 5.47 7.16
C GLY A 63 -1.73 4.54 6.86
N PRO A 64 -0.52 4.84 7.38
CA PRO A 64 0.65 3.97 7.25
C PRO A 64 0.46 2.59 7.89
N ILE A 65 -0.21 2.53 9.03
CA ILE A 65 -0.46 1.26 9.74
C ILE A 65 -1.36 0.35 8.90
N PHE A 66 -2.51 0.86 8.43
CA PHE A 66 -3.41 0.11 7.56
C PHE A 66 -2.76 -0.24 6.21
N GLY A 67 -2.04 0.72 5.61
CA GLY A 67 -1.29 0.49 4.38
C GLY A 67 -0.24 -0.62 4.51
N ALA A 68 0.47 -0.68 5.63
CA ALA A 68 1.44 -1.73 5.93
C ALA A 68 0.78 -3.10 6.10
N ILE A 69 -0.31 -3.18 6.87
CA ILE A 69 -1.06 -4.43 7.09
C ILE A 69 -1.62 -4.95 5.77
N LEU A 70 -2.31 -4.10 5.00
CA LEU A 70 -2.89 -4.49 3.71
C LEU A 70 -1.82 -4.88 2.70
N SER A 71 -0.69 -4.16 2.67
CA SER A 71 0.44 -4.52 1.82
C SER A 71 0.99 -5.90 2.19
N CYS A 72 1.23 -6.18 3.48
CA CYS A 72 1.75 -7.46 3.93
C CYS A 72 0.79 -8.62 3.61
N MET A 73 -0.51 -8.43 3.90
CA MET A 73 -1.54 -9.43 3.62
C MET A 73 -1.67 -9.71 2.11
N SER A 74 -1.73 -8.65 1.30
CA SER A 74 -1.79 -8.75 -0.16
C SER A 74 -0.51 -9.36 -0.73
N TRP A 75 0.66 -9.04 -0.15
CA TRP A 75 1.95 -9.54 -0.58
C TRP A 75 2.03 -11.06 -0.49
N VAL A 76 1.54 -11.66 0.60
CA VAL A 76 1.50 -13.12 0.75
C VAL A 76 0.61 -13.74 -0.33
N ALA A 77 -0.61 -13.24 -0.50
CA ALA A 77 -1.55 -13.75 -1.50
C ALA A 77 -1.00 -13.61 -2.94
N ILE A 78 -0.46 -12.44 -3.29
CA ILE A 78 0.09 -12.14 -4.61
C ILE A 78 1.35 -12.96 -4.87
N THR A 79 2.22 -13.13 -3.88
CA THR A 79 3.44 -13.94 -4.02
C THR A 79 3.09 -15.39 -4.30
N LEU A 80 2.09 -15.95 -3.60
CA LEU A 80 1.60 -17.31 -3.88
C LEU A 80 0.98 -17.41 -5.27
N GLY A 81 0.13 -16.45 -5.66
CA GLY A 81 -0.48 -16.41 -6.99
C GLY A 81 0.54 -16.32 -8.13
N LEU A 82 1.54 -15.43 -8.01
CA LEU A 82 2.62 -15.32 -8.99
C LEU A 82 3.53 -16.54 -9.01
N TRP A 83 3.73 -17.20 -7.87
CA TRP A 83 4.50 -18.43 -7.81
C TRP A 83 3.80 -19.55 -8.58
N VAL A 84 2.49 -19.73 -8.39
CA VAL A 84 1.68 -20.67 -9.17
C VAL A 84 1.70 -20.30 -10.65
N TYR A 85 1.49 -19.02 -10.99
CA TYR A 85 1.49 -18.54 -12.37
C TYR A 85 2.83 -18.77 -13.10
N SER A 86 3.95 -18.63 -12.37
CA SER A 86 5.31 -18.85 -12.90
C SER A 86 5.54 -20.28 -13.42
N PHE A 87 4.75 -21.27 -13.00
CA PHE A 87 4.80 -22.62 -13.58
C PHE A 87 4.17 -22.71 -14.96
N PHE A 88 3.17 -21.88 -15.25
CA PHE A 88 2.42 -21.92 -16.52
C PHE A 88 3.01 -20.97 -17.56
N ASN A 89 3.43 -19.76 -17.16
CA ASN A 89 3.92 -18.74 -18.09
C ASN A 89 5.00 -17.85 -17.48
N PRO A 90 5.96 -17.36 -18.31
CA PRO A 90 6.89 -16.33 -17.88
C PRO A 90 6.16 -15.01 -17.61
N ILE A 91 6.64 -14.25 -16.62
CA ILE A 91 6.07 -12.96 -16.25
C ILE A 91 6.68 -11.88 -17.14
N LYS A 92 5.83 -11.10 -17.80
CA LYS A 92 6.25 -9.95 -18.62
C LYS A 92 5.83 -8.66 -17.91
N VAL A 93 6.79 -7.80 -17.60
CA VAL A 93 6.53 -6.49 -16.99
C VAL A 93 7.01 -5.39 -17.93
N SER A 94 6.11 -4.50 -18.32
CA SER A 94 6.43 -3.36 -19.16
C SER A 94 6.73 -2.13 -18.30
N PHE A 95 7.97 -1.66 -18.36
CA PHE A 95 8.41 -0.45 -17.68
C PHE A 95 8.40 0.74 -18.64
N ARG A 96 7.88 1.88 -18.17
CA ARG A 96 7.97 3.19 -18.85
C ARG A 96 9.03 4.05 -18.16
N HIS A 97 9.77 4.85 -18.93
CA HIS A 97 10.81 5.75 -18.43
C HIS A 97 11.90 5.04 -17.60
N VAL A 98 12.58 4.08 -18.22
CA VAL A 98 13.75 3.43 -17.59
C VAL A 98 14.84 4.49 -17.48
N ILE A 99 15.27 4.77 -16.25
CA ILE A 99 16.43 5.63 -15.98
C ILE A 99 17.64 4.70 -16.01
N GLU A 100 18.52 4.86 -17.01
CA GLU A 100 19.81 4.17 -17.02
C GLU A 100 20.61 4.65 -15.81
N HIS A 101 21.12 3.71 -15.00
CA HIS A 101 22.01 4.02 -13.89
C HIS A 101 23.18 4.86 -14.42
N GLN A 102 23.29 6.12 -13.98
CA GLN A 102 24.55 6.86 -14.02
C GLN A 102 25.42 6.27 -12.91
N GLU A 103 26.56 5.71 -13.29
CA GLU A 103 27.58 5.10 -12.42
C GLU A 103 28.08 6.02 -11.30
#